data_AF-A0A7J3FCK1-F1
#
_entry.id   AF-A0A7J3FCK1-F1
#
_cell.length_a   1.000
_cell.length_b   1.000
_cell.length_c   1.000
_cell.angle_alpha   90.00
_cell.angle_beta   90.00
_cell.angle_gamma   90.00
#
_symmetry.space_group_name_H-M   'P 1'
#
loop_
_entity.id
_entity.type
_entity.pdbx_description
1 polymer ?
#
loop_
_entity_poly.entity_id
_entity_poly.type
_entity_poly.pdbx_seq_one_letter_code
_entity_poly.pdbx_strand_id
1 'polypeptide(L)'
;MARASAPLLAVFLLGMLLLLLTASSMLRAGYELETRELILKQASLTANSILKSVESELNSYLYWASSSVMYEVGWEEGSENEVVEGILTRAMMLENAWKFSNVQLELHLENLREFLHWLPDGSLEIRGFLPASAKHVM
;
A
#
# COMPACT_ATOMS: atom_id res chain seq x y z
N MET A 1 32.58 64.37 -5.69
CA MET A 1 32.51 63.36 -6.77
C MET A 1 33.29 62.12 -6.33
N ALA A 2 32.62 61.13 -5.77
CA ALA A 2 33.27 59.89 -5.35
C ALA A 2 33.58 59.04 -6.58
N ARG A 3 34.86 58.91 -6.95
CA ARG A 3 35.30 57.90 -7.92
C ARG A 3 35.22 56.55 -7.20
N ALA A 4 34.18 55.77 -7.47
CA ALA A 4 34.13 54.38 -7.07
C ALA A 4 35.35 53.67 -7.68
N SER A 5 36.22 53.12 -6.83
CA SER A 5 37.41 52.41 -7.28
C SER A 5 36.97 51.10 -7.93
N ALA A 6 37.42 50.85 -9.17
CA ALA A 6 37.20 49.61 -9.93
C ALA A 6 37.28 48.30 -9.10
N PRO A 7 38.21 48.13 -8.14
CA PRO A 7 38.23 46.94 -7.28
C PRO A 7 37.01 46.80 -6.36
N LEU A 8 36.43 47.89 -5.85
CA LEU A 8 35.25 47.85 -5.00
C LEU A 8 34.02 47.38 -5.80
N LEU A 9 33.93 47.81 -7.06
CA LEU A 9 32.89 47.40 -8.01
C LEU A 9 33.03 45.90 -8.38
N ALA A 10 34.26 45.42 -8.55
CA ALA A 10 34.53 44.01 -8.83
C ALA A 10 34.15 43.09 -7.66
N VAL A 11 34.47 43.48 -6.42
CA VAL A 11 34.07 42.73 -5.21
C VAL A 11 32.55 42.72 -5.06
N PHE A 12 31.89 43.85 -5.33
CA PHE A 12 30.42 43.93 -5.31
C PHE A 12 29.78 42.99 -6.35
N LEU A 13 30.29 42.98 -7.59
CA LEU A 13 29.79 42.10 -8.65
C LEU A 13 30.01 40.62 -8.33
N LEU A 14 31.17 40.25 -7.78
CA LEU A 14 31.45 38.88 -7.33
C LEU A 14 30.52 38.44 -6.19
N GLY A 15 30.28 39.32 -5.20
CA GLY A 15 29.34 39.05 -4.13
C GLY A 15 27.91 38.85 -4.63
N MET A 16 27.50 39.66 -5.60
CA MET A 16 26.17 39.55 -6.21
C MET A 16 26.01 38.26 -7.03
N LEU A 17 27.05 37.84 -7.76
CA LEU A 17 27.08 36.55 -8.47
C LEU A 17 26.99 35.35 -7.51
N LEU A 18 27.71 35.41 -6.38
CA LEU A 18 27.63 34.37 -5.35
C LEU A 18 26.23 34.28 -4.74
N LEU A 19 25.58 35.42 -4.48
CA LEU A 19 24.20 35.46 -3.98
C LEU A 19 23.19 34.89 -4.98
N LEU A 20 23.38 35.14 -6.28
CA LEU A 20 22.52 34.56 -7.32
C LEU A 20 22.70 33.05 -7.43
N LEU A 21 23.94 32.56 -7.32
CA LEU A 21 24.25 31.13 -7.31
C LEU A 21 23.62 30.43 -6.10
N THR A 22 23.74 31.01 -4.91
CA THR A 22 23.12 30.43 -3.70
C THR A 22 21.60 30.48 -3.78
N ALA A 23 21.00 31.58 -4.23
CA ALA A 23 19.56 31.69 -4.43
C ALA A 23 19.02 30.67 -5.44
N SER A 24 19.74 30.46 -6.56
CA SER A 24 19.38 29.42 -7.55
C SER A 24 19.45 28.02 -6.95
N SER A 25 20.49 27.72 -6.17
CA SER A 25 20.62 26.42 -5.50
C SER A 25 19.52 26.18 -4.47
N MET A 26 19.15 27.20 -3.70
CA MET A 26 18.07 27.13 -2.72
C MET A 26 16.70 26.96 -3.38
N LEU A 27 16.43 27.68 -4.47
CA LEU A 27 15.20 27.51 -5.24
C LEU A 27 15.10 26.08 -5.78
N ARG A 28 16.17 25.55 -6.37
CA ARG A 28 16.20 24.19 -6.91
C ARG A 28 16.00 23.13 -5.81
N ALA A 29 16.68 23.28 -4.68
CA ALA A 29 16.49 22.40 -3.53
C ALA A 29 15.06 22.46 -2.97
N GLY A 30 14.45 23.65 -2.92
CA GLY A 30 13.05 23.82 -2.53
C GLY A 30 12.09 23.09 -3.48
N TYR A 31 12.26 23.24 -4.79
CA TYR A 31 11.47 22.50 -5.79
C TYR A 31 11.67 20.99 -5.70
N GLU A 32 12.89 20.51 -5.48
CA GLU A 32 13.18 19.07 -5.31
C GLU A 32 12.52 18.50 -4.05
N LEU A 33 12.44 19.27 -2.97
CA LEU A 33 11.81 18.86 -1.73
C LEU A 33 10.27 18.82 -1.86
N GLU A 34 9.68 19.85 -2.46
CA GLU A 34 8.23 19.94 -2.71
C GLU A 34 7.76 18.85 -3.69
N THR A 35 8.51 18.61 -4.76
CA THR A 35 8.20 17.52 -5.71
C THR A 35 8.31 16.15 -5.05
N ARG A 36 9.31 15.92 -4.18
CA ARG A 36 9.44 14.67 -3.43
C ARG A 36 8.26 14.45 -2.47
N GLU A 37 7.83 15.47 -1.75
CA GLU A 37 6.66 15.40 -0.88
C GLU A 37 5.37 15.10 -1.66
N LEU A 38 5.19 15.75 -2.82
CA LEU A 38 4.06 15.49 -3.71
C LEU A 38 4.06 14.04 -4.23
N ILE A 39 5.21 13.52 -4.65
CA ILE A 39 5.36 12.13 -5.12
C ILE A 39 5.01 11.14 -3.99
N LEU A 40 5.52 11.36 -2.78
CA LEU A 40 5.22 10.50 -1.63
C LEU A 40 3.73 10.54 -1.27
N LYS A 41 3.13 11.73 -1.28
CA LYS A 41 1.70 11.90 -1.02
C LYS A 41 0.85 11.21 -2.08
N GLN A 42 1.22 11.35 -3.35
CA GLN A 42 0.53 10.68 -4.45
C GLN A 42 0.67 9.15 -4.35
N ALA A 43 1.86 8.64 -4.07
CA ALA A 43 2.09 7.20 -3.87
C ALA A 43 1.24 6.64 -2.71
N SER A 44 1.15 7.37 -1.60
CA SER A 44 0.30 7.02 -0.45
C SER A 44 -1.19 7.01 -0.82
N LEU A 45 -1.67 8.02 -1.55
CA LEU A 45 -3.07 8.08 -2.02
C LEU A 45 -3.39 6.93 -2.96
N THR A 46 -2.49 6.60 -3.89
CA THR A 46 -2.64 5.46 -4.80
C THR A 46 -2.69 4.14 -4.04
N ALA A 47 -1.78 3.91 -3.08
CA ALA A 47 -1.78 2.70 -2.25
C ALA A 47 -3.09 2.56 -1.45
N ASN A 48 -3.55 3.64 -0.82
CA ASN A 48 -4.81 3.65 -0.06
C ASN A 48 -6.04 3.41 -0.96
N SER A 49 -6.05 3.96 -2.17
CA SER A 49 -7.14 3.73 -3.13
C SER A 49 -7.17 2.28 -3.59
N ILE A 50 -6.00 1.69 -3.86
CA ILE A 50 -5.89 0.28 -4.23
C ILE A 50 -6.37 -0.61 -3.08
N LEU A 51 -5.93 -0.35 -1.84
CA LEU A 51 -6.40 -1.07 -0.66
C LEU A 51 -7.92 -1.10 -0.54
N LYS A 52 -8.58 0.05 -0.69
CA LYS A 52 -10.04 0.12 -0.60
C LYS A 52 -10.75 -0.66 -1.71
N SER A 53 -10.21 -0.65 -2.93
CA SER A 53 -10.76 -1.44 -4.05
C SER A 53 -10.59 -2.94 -3.79
N VAL A 54 -9.38 -3.32 -3.39
CA VAL A 54 -8.95 -4.66 -3.05
C VAL A 54 -9.76 -5.24 -1.89
N GLU A 55 -10.09 -4.45 -0.86
CA GLU A 55 -10.84 -4.90 0.31
C GLU A 55 -12.19 -5.52 -0.07
N SER A 56 -12.98 -4.84 -0.90
CA SER A 56 -14.28 -5.35 -1.37
C SER A 56 -14.13 -6.65 -2.18
N GLU A 57 -13.09 -6.72 -3.01
CA GLU A 57 -12.81 -7.88 -3.84
C GLU A 57 -12.30 -9.07 -2.99
N LEU A 58 -11.47 -8.84 -1.97
CA LEU A 58 -10.99 -9.87 -1.03
C LEU A 58 -12.14 -10.49 -0.26
N ASN A 59 -13.06 -9.65 0.23
CA ASN A 59 -14.22 -10.13 0.98
C ASN A 59 -15.14 -10.95 0.08
N SER A 60 -15.34 -10.52 -1.16
CA SER A 60 -16.11 -11.27 -2.14
C SER A 60 -15.46 -12.63 -2.43
N TYR A 61 -14.15 -12.66 -2.65
CA TYR A 61 -13.44 -13.92 -2.84
C TYR A 61 -13.52 -14.82 -1.60
N LEU A 62 -13.33 -14.29 -0.40
CA LEU A 62 -13.39 -15.08 0.82
C LEU A 62 -14.77 -15.73 0.99
N TYR A 63 -15.83 -15.00 0.66
CA TYR A 63 -17.18 -15.56 0.61
C TYR A 63 -17.31 -16.71 -0.39
N TRP A 64 -16.82 -16.53 -1.63
CA TRP A 64 -16.85 -17.56 -2.67
C TRP A 64 -16.02 -18.79 -2.29
N ALA A 65 -14.79 -18.59 -1.82
CA ALA A 65 -13.90 -19.64 -1.38
C ALA A 65 -14.51 -20.42 -0.23
N SER A 66 -15.08 -19.74 0.76
CA SER A 66 -15.71 -20.40 1.91
C SER A 66 -16.93 -21.20 1.47
N SER A 67 -17.80 -20.63 0.64
CA SER A 67 -18.98 -21.33 0.12
C SER A 67 -18.59 -22.57 -0.70
N SER A 68 -17.57 -22.46 -1.55
CA SER A 68 -17.11 -23.59 -2.37
C SER A 68 -16.43 -24.68 -1.52
N VAL A 69 -15.64 -24.31 -0.51
CA VAL A 69 -15.02 -25.29 0.40
C VAL A 69 -16.10 -25.99 1.21
N MET A 70 -17.05 -25.24 1.78
CA MET A 70 -18.14 -25.82 2.54
C MET A 70 -18.95 -26.81 1.70
N TYR A 71 -19.19 -26.51 0.43
CA TYR A 71 -19.87 -27.42 -0.48
C TYR A 71 -19.04 -28.68 -0.78
N GLU A 72 -17.75 -28.53 -1.09
CA GLU A 72 -16.86 -29.65 -1.39
C GLU A 72 -16.67 -30.59 -0.20
N VAL A 73 -16.32 -30.04 0.96
CA VAL A 73 -16.08 -30.83 2.18
C VAL A 73 -17.40 -31.43 2.69
N GLY A 74 -18.51 -30.68 2.61
CA GLY A 74 -19.83 -31.20 2.97
C GLY A 74 -20.28 -32.35 2.06
N TRP A 75 -19.92 -32.31 0.78
CA TRP A 75 -20.18 -33.39 -0.17
C TRP A 75 -19.40 -34.67 0.16
N GLU A 76 -18.18 -34.51 0.69
CA GLU A 76 -17.29 -35.62 1.08
C GLU A 76 -17.50 -36.10 2.53
N GLU A 77 -18.52 -35.59 3.23
CA GLU A 77 -18.77 -35.84 4.66
C GLU A 77 -17.56 -35.49 5.56
N GLY A 78 -16.77 -34.50 5.14
CA GLY A 78 -15.59 -34.06 5.86
C GLY A 78 -15.91 -33.22 7.10
N SER A 79 -14.85 -32.90 7.83
CA SER A 79 -14.86 -32.22 9.12
C SER A 79 -14.76 -30.70 9.00
N GLU A 80 -15.17 -30.01 10.07
CA GLU A 80 -14.99 -28.55 10.22
C GLU A 80 -13.53 -28.10 10.01
N ASN A 81 -12.57 -28.93 10.46
CA ASN A 81 -11.15 -28.64 10.27
C ASN A 81 -10.74 -28.68 8.79
N GLU A 82 -11.27 -29.62 8.02
CA GLU A 82 -11.01 -29.70 6.57
C GLU A 82 -11.59 -28.48 5.83
N VAL A 83 -12.74 -27.96 6.29
CA VAL A 83 -13.27 -26.69 5.78
C VAL A 83 -12.31 -25.53 6.06
N VAL A 84 -11.81 -25.41 7.29
CA VAL A 84 -10.89 -24.34 7.67
C VAL A 84 -9.57 -24.41 6.89
N GLU A 85 -8.98 -25.60 6.75
CA GLU A 85 -7.76 -25.79 5.96
C GLU A 85 -7.97 -25.50 4.47
N GLY A 86 -9.12 -25.89 3.92
CA GLY A 86 -9.47 -25.58 2.53
C GLY A 86 -9.59 -24.08 2.28
N ILE A 87 -10.20 -23.33 3.23
CA ILE A 87 -10.33 -21.88 3.15
C ILE A 87 -8.95 -21.21 3.21
N LEU A 88 -8.10 -21.63 4.16
CA LEU A 88 -6.72 -21.14 4.29
C LEU A 88 -5.91 -21.39 3.01
N THR A 89 -6.04 -22.59 2.43
CA THR A 89 -5.36 -22.96 1.18
C THR A 89 -5.78 -22.05 0.03
N ARG A 90 -7.08 -21.80 -0.12
CA ARG A 90 -7.60 -20.88 -1.15
C ARG A 90 -7.22 -19.42 -0.91
N ALA A 91 -7.09 -19.00 0.35
CA ALA A 91 -6.62 -17.66 0.71
C ALA A 91 -5.12 -17.46 0.42
N MET A 92 -4.27 -18.48 0.60
CA MET A 92 -2.85 -18.41 0.20
C MET A 92 -2.68 -18.30 -1.33
N MET A 93 -3.59 -18.90 -2.11
CA MET A 93 -3.56 -18.75 -3.57
C MET A 93 -3.88 -17.31 -4.02
N LEU A 94 -4.73 -16.58 -3.28
CA LEU A 94 -5.02 -15.16 -3.56
C LEU A 94 -3.80 -14.27 -3.47
N GLU A 95 -3.00 -14.44 -2.43
CA GLU A 95 -1.79 -13.62 -2.22
C GLU A 95 -0.86 -13.69 -3.44
N ASN A 96 -0.81 -14.86 -4.09
CA ASN A 96 -0.01 -15.07 -5.30
C ASN A 96 -0.68 -14.55 -6.57
N ALA A 97 -2.02 -14.49 -6.61
CA ALA A 97 -2.80 -14.09 -7.77
C ALA A 97 -2.83 -12.56 -7.96
N TRP A 98 -2.75 -11.78 -6.88
CA TRP A 98 -2.81 -10.33 -6.94
C TRP A 98 -1.43 -9.68 -6.90
N LYS A 99 -0.89 -9.44 -8.10
CA LYS A 99 0.34 -8.68 -8.31
C LYS A 99 0.02 -7.39 -9.02
N PHE A 100 0.20 -6.26 -8.33
CA PHE A 100 0.16 -4.94 -8.94
C PHE A 100 1.58 -4.50 -9.26
N SER A 101 1.77 -3.75 -10.34
CA SER A 101 3.12 -3.37 -10.80
C SER A 101 3.89 -2.52 -9.80
N ASN A 102 3.19 -1.69 -9.02
CA ASN A 102 3.80 -0.69 -8.13
C ASN A 102 3.33 -0.86 -6.68
N VAL A 103 2.57 -1.92 -6.38
CA VAL A 103 2.02 -2.17 -5.05
C VAL A 103 2.13 -3.66 -4.73
N GLN A 104 2.77 -3.96 -3.60
CA GLN A 104 2.79 -5.28 -3.01
C GLN A 104 1.67 -5.38 -1.99
N LEU A 105 0.78 -6.35 -2.19
CA LEU A 105 -0.23 -6.72 -1.21
C LEU A 105 0.32 -7.85 -0.34
N GLU A 106 0.14 -7.74 0.97
CA GLU A 106 0.47 -8.77 1.96
C GLU A 106 -0.82 -9.15 2.70
N LEU A 107 -1.17 -10.44 2.71
CA LEU A 107 -2.34 -10.96 3.42
C LEU A 107 -1.90 -11.54 4.77
N HIS A 108 -2.52 -11.10 5.87
CA HIS A 108 -2.17 -11.54 7.22
C HIS A 108 -3.02 -12.74 7.64
N LEU A 109 -2.78 -13.90 7.01
CA LEU A 109 -3.62 -15.09 7.17
C LEU A 109 -3.44 -15.83 8.51
N GLU A 110 -2.44 -15.45 9.31
CA GLU A 110 -2.10 -16.08 10.60
C GLU A 110 -3.31 -16.16 11.56
N ASN A 111 -4.17 -15.13 11.53
CA ASN A 111 -5.34 -15.02 12.40
C ASN A 111 -6.65 -15.36 11.68
N LEU A 112 -6.62 -15.88 10.44
CA LEU A 112 -7.84 -16.13 9.66
C LEU A 112 -8.82 -17.05 10.41
N ARG A 113 -8.30 -18.02 11.17
CA ARG A 113 -9.11 -18.94 11.99
C ARG A 113 -9.93 -18.22 13.05
N GLU A 114 -9.42 -17.12 13.60
CA GLU A 114 -10.11 -16.36 14.64
C GLU A 114 -11.35 -15.63 14.11
N PHE A 115 -11.42 -15.41 12.79
CA PHE A 115 -12.55 -14.78 12.12
C PHE A 115 -13.60 -15.78 11.63
N LEU A 116 -13.29 -17.09 11.67
CA LEU A 116 -14.17 -18.17 11.26
C LEU A 116 -14.91 -18.74 12.48
N HIS A 117 -16.22 -18.57 12.54
CA HIS A 117 -17.05 -19.01 13.65
C HIS A 117 -18.12 -19.98 13.19
N TRP A 118 -18.12 -21.18 13.78
CA TRP A 118 -19.20 -22.13 13.59
C TRP A 118 -20.40 -21.74 14.45
N LEU A 119 -21.56 -21.65 13.81
CA LEU A 119 -22.83 -21.41 14.47
C LEU A 119 -23.47 -22.76 14.89
N PRO A 120 -24.37 -22.75 15.89
CA PRO A 120 -25.01 -23.98 16.37
C PRO A 120 -25.86 -24.72 15.33
N ASP A 121 -26.20 -24.07 14.22
CA ASP A 121 -26.92 -24.64 13.09
C ASP A 121 -26.00 -25.30 12.04
N GLY A 122 -24.68 -25.34 12.29
CA GLY A 122 -23.68 -25.90 11.38
C GLY A 122 -23.26 -24.95 10.26
N SER A 123 -23.71 -23.69 10.27
CA SER A 123 -23.25 -22.67 9.33
C SER A 123 -21.94 -22.02 9.78
N LEU A 124 -21.18 -21.50 8.81
CA LEU A 124 -19.92 -20.79 9.05
C LEU A 124 -20.16 -19.27 8.93
N GLU A 125 -19.99 -18.56 10.03
CA GLU A 125 -19.98 -17.09 10.07
C GLU A 125 -18.55 -16.57 9.95
N ILE A 126 -18.32 -15.66 9.02
CA ILE A 126 -17.03 -14.96 8.86
C ILE A 126 -17.19 -13.55 9.43
N ARG A 127 -16.45 -13.22 10.48
CA ARG A 127 -16.52 -11.89 11.12
C ARG A 127 -15.39 -11.00 10.64
N GLY A 128 -15.71 -9.76 10.31
CA GLY A 128 -14.72 -8.75 9.94
C GLY A 128 -14.25 -8.84 8.48
N PHE A 129 -13.05 -8.35 8.23
CA PHE A 129 -12.44 -8.26 6.90
C PHE A 129 -11.14 -9.03 6.87
N LEU A 130 -10.78 -9.56 5.71
CA LEU A 130 -9.51 -10.25 5.55
C LEU A 130 -8.38 -9.24 5.75
N PRO A 131 -7.54 -9.39 6.80
CA PRO A 131 -6.54 -8.38 7.13
C PRO A 131 -5.48 -8.34 6.03
N ALA A 132 -5.34 -7.19 5.38
CA ALA A 132 -4.41 -6.98 4.29
C ALA A 132 -3.65 -5.66 4.48
N SER A 133 -2.40 -5.63 4.05
CA SER A 133 -1.62 -4.39 3.96
C SER A 133 -1.04 -4.23 2.57
N ALA A 134 -0.93 -2.99 2.12
CA ALA A 134 -0.31 -2.66 0.84
C ALA A 134 0.93 -1.79 1.07
N LYS A 135 2.01 -2.15 0.39
CA LYS A 135 3.24 -1.36 0.34
C LYS A 135 3.48 -0.92 -1.08
N HIS A 136 3.77 0.36 -1.28
CA HIS A 136 4.24 0.83 -2.57
C HIS A 136 5.64 0.25 -2.83
N VAL A 137 5.84 -0.36 -4.00
CA VAL A 137 7.15 -0.87 -4.44
C VAL A 137 7.64 0.06 -5.54
N MET A 138 8.82 0.65 -5.34
CA MET A 138 9.49 1.51 -6.33
C MET A 138 10.17 0.68 -7.41
#